data_AF-A0AAD9DYS9-F1
#
_entry.id   AF-A0AAD9DYS9-F1
#
_cell.length_a   1.000
_cell.length_b   1.000
_cell.length_c   1.000
_cell.angle_alpha   90.00
_cell.angle_beta   90.00
_cell.angle_gamma   90.00
#
_symmetry.space_group_name_H-M   'P 1'
#
loop_
_entity.id
_entity.type
_entity.pdbx_description
1 polymer ?
#
loop_
_entity_poly.entity_id
_entity_poly.type
_entity_poly.pdbx_seq_one_letter_code
_entity_poly.pdbx_strand_id
1 'polypeptide(L)'
;MRRVFKRVNTRKAVGPDSICGRVLKACADQLAPVFTDIFNLSLTLGIVPSSFKRSTIVPVPKKPRPSSLNDYCPVALASVVMKCFKKASQRLTSSLPASMDPLQFAYRHNRSTDDAIARLLHTTLTHLDKGD
;
A
#
# COMPACT_ATOMS: atom_id res chain seq x y z
N MET A 1 -8.26 2.98 -15.30
CA MET A 1 -6.80 3.22 -15.18
C MET A 1 -6.32 4.65 -15.44
N ARG A 2 -6.85 5.38 -16.44
CA ARG A 2 -6.38 6.74 -16.80
C ARG A 2 -6.20 7.70 -15.62
N ARG A 3 -7.21 7.82 -14.75
CA ARG A 3 -7.14 8.66 -13.53
C ARG A 3 -6.05 8.20 -12.54
N VAL A 4 -5.80 6.88 -12.45
CA VAL A 4 -4.77 6.32 -11.57
C VAL A 4 -3.38 6.74 -12.05
N PHE A 5 -3.10 6.56 -13.35
CA PHE A 5 -1.84 6.95 -13.98
C PHE A 5 -1.58 8.46 -13.91
N LYS A 6 -2.58 9.31 -14.19
CA LYS A 6 -2.44 10.77 -14.07
C LYS A 6 -2.10 11.24 -12.65
N ARG A 7 -2.47 10.46 -11.62
CA ARG A 7 -2.21 10.75 -10.19
C ARG A 7 -0.97 10.05 -9.64
N VAL A 8 -0.18 9.35 -10.46
CA VAL A 8 1.07 8.73 -10.01
C VAL A 8 2.06 9.81 -9.58
N ASN A 9 2.72 9.58 -8.44
CA ASN A 9 3.84 10.42 -8.01
C ASN A 9 5.07 10.09 -8.84
N THR A 10 5.49 11.04 -9.67
CA THR A 10 6.59 10.91 -10.63
C THR A 10 7.97 10.84 -9.99
N ARG A 11 8.10 11.23 -8.72
CA ARG A 11 9.36 11.22 -7.94
C ARG A 11 9.62 9.88 -7.25
N LYS A 12 8.68 8.94 -7.29
CA LYS A 12 8.87 7.62 -6.66
C LYS A 12 9.91 6.81 -7.44
N ALA A 13 10.74 6.09 -6.70
CA ALA A 13 11.73 5.18 -7.25
C ALA A 13 11.10 4.10 -8.13
N VAL A 14 11.84 3.73 -9.17
CA VAL A 14 11.46 2.76 -10.18
C VAL A 14 11.61 1.34 -9.63
N GLY A 15 10.70 0.43 -9.98
CA GLY A 15 10.78 -0.98 -9.59
C GLY A 15 11.65 -1.82 -10.52
N PRO A 16 11.67 -3.14 -10.34
CA PRO A 16 12.48 -4.07 -11.16
C PRO A 16 12.07 -4.15 -12.64
N ASP A 17 10.93 -3.56 -13.01
CA ASP A 17 10.44 -3.48 -14.39
C ASP A 17 10.97 -2.24 -15.14
N SER A 18 11.74 -1.37 -14.49
CA SER A 18 12.27 -0.14 -15.08
C SER A 18 11.21 0.88 -15.57
N ILE A 19 9.93 0.67 -15.24
CA ILE A 19 8.84 1.58 -15.64
C ILE A 19 8.68 2.69 -14.61
N CYS A 20 9.09 3.91 -14.98
CA CYS A 20 9.00 5.05 -14.08
C CYS A 20 7.61 5.70 -14.07
N GLY A 21 7.27 6.35 -12.95
CA GLY A 21 5.98 7.04 -12.81
C GLY A 21 5.80 8.21 -13.79
N ARG A 22 6.90 8.80 -14.30
CA ARG A 22 6.84 9.83 -15.36
C ARG A 22 6.25 9.28 -16.65
N VAL A 23 6.71 8.12 -17.12
CA VAL A 23 6.20 7.49 -18.34
C VAL A 23 4.72 7.16 -18.20
N LEU A 24 4.31 6.56 -17.06
CA LEU A 24 2.90 6.26 -16.83
C LEU A 24 2.02 7.50 -16.83
N LYS A 25 2.50 8.61 -16.24
CA LYS A 25 1.74 9.86 -16.18
C LYS A 25 1.67 10.56 -17.54
N ALA A 26 2.79 10.60 -18.28
CA ALA A 26 2.87 11.25 -19.58
C ALA A 26 2.07 10.50 -20.65
N CYS A 27 2.19 9.16 -20.68
CA CYS A 27 1.51 8.30 -21.63
C CYS A 27 0.21 7.72 -21.05
N ALA A 28 -0.41 8.40 -20.07
CA ALA A 28 -1.55 7.85 -19.32
C ALA A 28 -2.75 7.54 -20.23
N ASP A 29 -2.94 8.32 -21.28
CA ASP A 29 -4.10 8.20 -22.16
C ASP A 29 -3.95 7.02 -23.14
N GLN A 30 -2.72 6.71 -23.55
CA GLN A 30 -2.34 5.61 -24.43
C GLN A 30 -2.19 4.28 -23.66
N LEU A 31 -1.60 4.32 -22.46
CA LEU A 31 -1.32 3.12 -21.67
C LEU A 31 -2.54 2.64 -20.88
N ALA A 32 -3.48 3.55 -20.54
CA ALA A 32 -4.62 3.17 -19.72
C ALA A 32 -5.51 2.06 -20.30
N PRO A 33 -5.86 2.04 -21.60
CA PRO A 33 -6.64 0.94 -22.19
C PRO A 33 -5.93 -0.40 -22.02
N VAL A 34 -4.67 -0.49 -22.47
CA VAL A 34 -3.86 -1.72 -22.40
C VAL A 34 -3.77 -2.28 -20.98
N PHE A 35 -3.43 -1.42 -20.00
CA PHE A 35 -3.36 -1.88 -18.61
C PHE A 35 -4.74 -2.16 -17.99
N THR A 36 -5.82 -1.57 -18.51
CA THR A 36 -7.17 -1.93 -18.06
C THR A 36 -7.50 -3.36 -18.47
N ASP A 37 -7.19 -3.75 -19.70
CA ASP A 37 -7.45 -5.10 -20.21
C ASP A 37 -6.63 -6.14 -19.44
N ILE A 38 -5.33 -5.88 -19.25
CA ILE A 38 -4.45 -6.75 -18.45
C ILE A 38 -4.97 -6.90 -17.02
N PHE A 39 -5.43 -5.81 -16.40
CA PHE A 39 -5.88 -5.82 -15.01
C PHE A 39 -7.22 -6.55 -14.86
N ASN A 40 -8.15 -6.32 -15.78
CA ASN A 40 -9.42 -7.03 -15.80
C ASN A 40 -9.20 -8.52 -16.00
N LEU A 41 -8.36 -8.91 -16.98
CA LEU A 41 -8.02 -10.31 -17.21
C LEU A 41 -7.39 -10.95 -15.96
N SER A 42 -6.46 -10.24 -15.31
CA SER A 42 -5.83 -10.69 -14.05
C SER A 42 -6.85 -10.93 -12.94
N LEU A 43 -7.84 -10.03 -12.80
CA LEU A 43 -8.90 -10.15 -11.80
C LEU A 43 -9.88 -11.29 -12.12
N THR A 44 -10.29 -11.44 -13.39
CA THR A 44 -11.19 -12.51 -13.85
C THR A 44 -10.55 -13.89 -13.68
N LEU A 45 -9.27 -14.03 -14.04
CA LEU A 45 -8.54 -15.31 -13.91
C LEU A 45 -8.06 -15.57 -12.47
N GLY A 46 -8.03 -14.55 -11.60
CA GLY A 46 -7.40 -14.65 -10.29
C GLY A 46 -5.87 -14.78 -10.35
N ILE A 47 -5.23 -14.47 -11.48
CA ILE A 47 -3.79 -14.64 -11.70
C ILE A 47 -3.12 -13.28 -11.87
N VAL A 48 -2.20 -12.94 -10.96
CA VAL A 48 -1.35 -11.75 -11.10
C VAL A 48 -0.14 -12.04 -12.00
N PRO A 49 0.18 -11.19 -13.00
CA PRO A 49 1.36 -11.34 -13.83
C PRO A 49 2.66 -11.47 -13.02
N SER A 50 3.57 -12.35 -13.44
CA SER A 50 4.84 -12.59 -12.76
C SER A 50 5.70 -11.33 -12.67
N SER A 51 5.67 -10.48 -13.69
CA SER A 51 6.34 -9.18 -13.71
C SER A 51 5.89 -8.26 -12.58
N PHE A 52 4.63 -8.31 -12.17
CA PHE A 52 4.07 -7.50 -11.09
C PHE A 52 4.37 -8.06 -9.70
N LYS A 53 4.65 -9.36 -9.60
CA LYS A 53 5.02 -10.03 -8.34
C LYS A 53 6.46 -9.75 -7.92
N ARG A 54 7.33 -9.32 -8.84
CA ARG A 54 8.74 -9.02 -8.55
C ARG A 54 8.88 -7.69 -7.79
N SER A 55 9.82 -7.67 -6.84
CA SER A 55 10.23 -6.46 -6.13
C SER A 55 11.71 -6.52 -5.80
N THR A 56 12.36 -5.36 -5.70
CA THR A 56 13.75 -5.25 -5.24
C THR A 56 13.75 -4.93 -3.75
N ILE A 57 14.45 -5.72 -2.95
CA ILE A 57 14.63 -5.41 -1.52
C ILE A 57 15.71 -4.36 -1.37
N VAL A 58 15.35 -3.20 -0.84
CA VAL A 58 16.27 -2.09 -0.57
C VAL A 58 16.41 -1.95 0.95
N PRO A 59 17.59 -2.20 1.53
CA PRO A 59 17.82 -1.98 2.94
C PRO A 59 17.91 -0.49 3.25
N VAL A 60 17.01 0.02 4.10
CA VAL A 60 16.98 1.42 4.54
C VAL A 60 17.44 1.52 6.00
N PRO A 61 18.45 2.35 6.33
CA PRO A 61 18.90 2.52 7.71
C PRO A 61 17.76 3.00 8.63
N LYS A 62 17.59 2.37 9.79
CA LYS A 62 16.67 2.83 10.87
C LYS A 62 17.28 3.95 11.70
N LYS A 63 18.62 4.04 11.74
CA LYS A 63 19.39 5.02 12.52
C LYS A 63 20.56 5.58 11.68
N PRO A 64 21.10 6.78 11.99
CA PRO A 64 22.13 7.43 11.17
C PRO A 64 23.43 6.63 10.99
N ARG A 65 23.81 5.83 12.00
CA ARG A 65 25.02 5.00 12.00
C ARG A 65 24.65 3.53 12.27
N PRO A 66 24.23 2.77 11.26
CA PRO A 66 23.92 1.36 11.43
C PRO A 66 25.19 0.55 11.72
N SER A 67 25.13 -0.35 12.69
CA SER A 67 26.27 -1.18 13.13
C SER A 67 26.02 -2.67 12.90
N SER A 68 24.78 -3.07 12.64
CA SER A 68 24.37 -4.45 12.39
C SER A 68 23.30 -4.52 11.30
N LEU A 69 23.08 -5.71 10.73
CA LEU A 69 22.01 -5.92 9.73
C LEU A 69 20.61 -5.61 10.30
N ASN A 70 20.39 -5.79 11.61
CA ASN A 70 19.13 -5.50 12.29
C ASN A 70 18.79 -3.99 12.33
N ASP A 71 19.80 -3.14 12.11
CA ASP A 71 19.63 -1.69 12.04
C ASP A 71 19.07 -1.24 10.68
N TYR A 72 18.83 -2.15 9.74
CA TYR A 72 18.17 -1.86 8.48
C TYR A 72 16.73 -2.35 8.50
N CYS A 73 15.86 -1.59 7.83
CA CYS A 73 14.52 -2.03 7.49
C CYS A 73 14.53 -2.46 6.01
N PRO A 74 14.22 -3.72 5.69
CA PRO A 74 14.10 -4.14 4.30
C PRO A 74 12.82 -3.55 3.68
N VAL A 75 12.97 -2.69 2.67
CA VAL A 75 11.85 -2.11 1.95
C VAL A 75 11.70 -2.78 0.60
N ALA A 76 10.54 -3.41 0.36
CA ALA A 76 10.22 -4.02 -0.92
C ALA A 76 9.81 -2.95 -1.96
N LEU A 77 10.71 -2.65 -2.89
CA LEU A 77 10.47 -1.73 -3.99
C LEU A 77 9.77 -2.45 -5.14
N ALA A 78 8.43 -2.46 -5.09
CA ALA A 78 7.60 -2.99 -6.16
C ALA A 78 7.49 -2.03 -7.37
N SER A 79 7.19 -2.61 -8.54
CA SER A 79 6.79 -1.91 -9.77
C SER A 79 5.77 -0.80 -9.50
N VAL A 80 5.91 0.33 -10.21
CA VAL A 80 4.94 1.43 -10.17
C VAL A 80 3.59 0.98 -10.74
N VAL A 81 3.60 0.11 -11.75
CA VAL A 81 2.39 -0.48 -12.33
C VAL A 81 1.67 -1.36 -11.31
N MET A 82 2.40 -2.20 -10.56
CA MET A 82 1.80 -3.03 -9.51
C MET A 82 1.18 -2.17 -8.39
N LYS A 83 1.81 -1.05 -8.03
CA LYS A 83 1.21 -0.08 -7.08
C LYS A 83 -0.09 0.52 -7.64
N CYS A 84 -0.14 0.80 -8.95
CA CYS A 84 -1.35 1.26 -9.63
C CYS A 84 -2.43 0.18 -9.65
N PHE A 85 -2.07 -1.09 -9.87
CA PHE A 85 -2.98 -2.25 -9.80
C PHE A 85 -3.65 -2.31 -8.43
N LYS A 86 -2.86 -2.36 -7.35
CA LYS A 86 -3.39 -2.34 -5.97
C LYS A 86 -4.34 -1.17 -5.72
N LYS A 87 -3.98 0.03 -6.19
CA LYS A 87 -4.81 1.23 -6.04
C LYS A 87 -6.11 1.16 -6.85
N ALA A 88 -6.10 0.56 -8.03
CA ALA A 88 -7.32 0.33 -8.81
C ALA A 88 -8.23 -0.68 -8.10
N SER A 89 -7.63 -1.72 -7.50
CA SER A 89 -8.33 -2.76 -6.74
C SER A 89 -8.80 -2.33 -5.35
N GLN A 90 -8.47 -1.11 -4.87
CA GLN A 90 -9.05 -0.56 -3.62
C GLN A 90 -10.58 -0.34 -3.72
N ARG A 91 -11.17 -0.42 -4.91
CA ARG A 91 -12.63 -0.48 -5.05
C ARG A 91 -13.20 -1.82 -4.57
N LEU A 92 -12.39 -2.89 -4.57
CA LEU A 92 -12.80 -4.19 -4.07
C LEU A 92 -12.86 -4.21 -2.53
N THR A 93 -12.10 -3.35 -1.85
CA THR A 93 -12.16 -3.24 -0.38
C THR A 93 -13.51 -2.72 0.12
N SER A 94 -14.33 -2.03 -0.69
CA SER A 94 -15.71 -1.70 -0.29
C SER A 94 -16.66 -2.89 -0.30
N SER A 95 -16.25 -4.02 -0.91
CA SER A 95 -16.98 -5.28 -0.91
C SER A 95 -16.61 -6.18 0.27
N LEU A 96 -15.61 -5.80 1.07
CA LEU A 96 -15.29 -6.52 2.31
C LEU A 96 -16.40 -6.28 3.34
N PRO A 97 -16.69 -7.28 4.21
CA PRO A 97 -17.71 -7.14 5.23
C PRO A 97 -17.39 -5.96 6.16
N ALA A 98 -18.45 -5.22 6.56
CA ALA A 98 -18.33 -4.10 7.47
C ALA A 98 -17.77 -4.51 8.85
N SER A 99 -17.88 -5.79 9.21
CA SER A 99 -17.36 -6.40 10.43
C SER A 99 -15.85 -6.64 10.37
N MET A 100 -15.06 -5.57 10.24
CA MET A 100 -13.64 -5.65 10.64
C MET A 100 -13.53 -5.29 12.12
N ASP A 101 -12.63 -5.99 12.82
CA ASP A 101 -12.39 -5.83 14.26
C ASP A 101 -12.44 -4.35 14.69
N PRO A 102 -13.35 -3.97 15.63
CA PRO A 102 -13.43 -2.62 16.16
C PRO A 102 -12.11 -2.08 16.74
N LEU A 103 -11.19 -2.96 17.15
CA LEU A 103 -9.86 -2.63 17.67
C LEU A 103 -8.76 -2.64 16.60
N GLN A 104 -9.11 -2.84 15.32
CA GLN A 104 -8.18 -2.66 14.21
C GLN A 104 -8.07 -1.17 13.86
N PHE A 105 -7.04 -0.51 14.39
CA PHE A 105 -6.75 0.90 14.10
C PHE A 105 -5.86 1.08 12.86
N ALA A 106 -4.96 0.14 12.59
CA ALA A 106 -4.05 0.20 11.46
C ALA A 106 -4.77 -0.09 10.13
N TYR A 107 -4.34 0.61 9.07
CA TYR A 107 -4.82 0.43 7.69
C TYR A 107 -6.33 0.65 7.48
N ARG A 108 -7.02 1.27 8.45
CA ARG A 108 -8.41 1.72 8.32
C ARG A 108 -8.47 3.19 7.93
N HIS A 109 -9.47 3.54 7.12
CA HIS A 109 -9.75 4.94 6.86
C HIS A 109 -10.28 5.61 8.13
N ASN A 110 -9.90 6.86 8.36
CA ASN A 110 -10.30 7.65 9.54
C ASN A 110 -9.96 6.98 10.88
N ARG A 111 -8.86 6.22 10.93
CA ARG A 111 -8.27 5.69 12.16
C ARG A 111 -6.78 6.00 12.18
N SER A 112 -6.24 6.32 13.36
CA SER A 112 -4.81 6.57 13.56
C SER A 112 -4.25 5.79 14.75
N THR A 113 -2.95 5.92 14.97
CA THR A 113 -2.29 5.44 16.19
C THR A 113 -2.80 6.16 17.44
N ASP A 114 -3.25 7.41 17.30
CA ASP A 114 -3.74 8.21 18.41
C ASP A 114 -5.08 7.69 18.91
N ASP A 115 -5.96 7.22 18.01
CA ASP A 115 -7.20 6.54 18.39
C ASP A 115 -6.92 5.29 19.23
N ALA A 116 -5.87 4.53 18.86
CA ALA A 116 -5.47 3.33 19.58
C ALA A 116 -4.98 3.67 21.00
N ILE A 117 -4.14 4.71 21.12
CA ILE A 117 -3.65 5.22 22.41
C ILE A 117 -4.81 5.73 23.25
N ALA A 118 -5.69 6.56 22.69
CA ALA A 118 -6.86 7.10 23.39
C ALA A 118 -7.78 5.98 23.89
N ARG A 119 -8.00 4.94 23.07
CA ARG A 119 -8.81 3.78 23.48
C ARG A 119 -8.13 2.99 24.60
N LEU A 120 -6.82 2.77 24.51
CA LEU A 120 -6.06 2.09 25.56
C LEU A 120 -6.18 2.87 26.89
N LEU A 121 -5.85 4.16 26.87
CA LEU A 121 -5.94 5.04 28.03
C LEU A 121 -7.33 5.06 28.64
N HIS A 122 -8.36 5.26 27.82
CA HIS A 122 -9.75 5.26 28.29
C HIS A 122 -10.13 3.93 28.95
N THR A 123 -9.74 2.80 28.35
CA THR A 123 -10.01 1.48 28.90
C THR A 123 -9.30 1.31 30.25
N THR A 124 -8.00 1.61 30.33
CA THR A 124 -7.21 1.51 31.57
C THR A 124 -7.76 2.39 32.69
N LEU A 125 -8.06 3.66 32.42
CA LEU A 125 -8.59 4.59 33.42
C LEU A 125 -9.97 4.15 33.93
N THR A 126 -10.86 3.73 33.03
CA THR A 126 -12.20 3.26 33.41
C THR A 126 -12.15 1.99 34.27
N HIS A 127 -11.14 1.14 34.08
CA HIS A 127 -10.91 -0.02 34.95
C HIS A 127 -10.41 0.40 36.34
N LEU A 128 -9.45 1.33 36.42
CA LEU A 128 -8.93 1.84 37.69
C LEU A 128 -10.01 2.57 38.51
N ASP A 129 -10.89 3.33 37.86
CA ASP A 129 -11.98 4.07 38.51
C ASP A 129 -13.06 3.14 39.09
N LYS A 130 -13.17 1.89 38.61
CA LYS A 130 -14.16 0.92 39.07
C LYS A 130 -13.73 0.12 40.31
N GLY A 131 -12.48 0.26 40.75
CA GLY A 131 -12.02 -0.27 42.04
C GLY A 131 -11.97 -1.79 42.16
N ASP A 132 -11.43 -2.48 41.15
CA ASP A 132 -10.91 -3.85 41.25
C ASP A 132 -9.38 -3.86 41.06
#